data_AF-A0A0R1R9E6-F1
#
_entry.id   AF-A0A0R1R9E6-F1
#
_cell.length_a   1.000
_cell.length_b   1.000
_cell.length_c   1.000
_cell.angle_alpha   90.00
_cell.angle_beta   90.00
_cell.angle_gamma   90.00
#
_symmetry.space_group_name_H-M   'P 1'
#
loop_
_entity.id
_entity.type
_entity.pdbx_description
1 polymer ?
#
loop_
_entity_poly.entity_id
_entity_poly.type
_entity_poly.pdbx_seq_one_letter_code
_entity_poly.pdbx_strand_id
1 'polypeptide(L)' 'MEVIDTLATLHAERLKQGLSQRELADRIGMKQPQLAKIERLDSVPSFATLNRYAAGLGLKLKLSVIA' A
#
# COMPACT_ATOMS: atom_id res chain seq x y z
N MET A 1 -9.29 -3.43 12.12
CA MET A 1 -9.29 -3.07 10.68
C MET A 1 -8.65 -4.23 9.95
N GLU A 2 -9.35 -4.81 8.99
CA GLU A 2 -8.82 -5.95 8.24
C GLU A 2 -7.69 -5.50 7.31
N VAL A 3 -6.79 -6.42 6.95
CA VAL A 3 -5.67 -6.15 6.04
C VAL A 3 -6.16 -5.61 4.69
N ILE A 4 -7.30 -6.11 4.23
CA ILE A 4 -7.95 -5.71 2.97
C ILE A 4 -8.41 -4.25 3.04
N ASP A 5 -9.06 -3.83 4.12
CA ASP A 5 -9.51 -2.44 4.32
C ASP A 5 -8.33 -1.47 4.33
N THR A 6 -7.22 -1.89 4.95
CA THR A 6 -5.98 -1.12 4.98
C THR A 6 -5.45 -0.91 3.56
N LEU A 7 -5.37 -1.98 2.77
CA LEU A 7 -4.92 -1.88 1.38
C LEU A 7 -5.86 -1.02 0.54
N ALA A 8 -7.18 -1.19 0.69
CA ALA A 8 -8.17 -0.40 -0.05
C ALA A 8 -8.03 1.10 0.25
N THR A 9 -7.81 1.45 1.52
CA THR A 9 -7.57 2.84 1.95
C THR A 9 -6.30 3.41 1.31
N LEU A 10 -5.20 2.66 1.32
CA LEU A 10 -3.93 3.08 0.72
C LEU A 10 -4.05 3.21 -0.81
N HIS A 11 -4.74 2.28 -1.48
CA HIS A 11 -4.96 2.34 -2.91
C HIS A 11 -5.80 3.57 -3.30
N ALA A 12 -6.88 3.84 -2.58
CA ALA A 12 -7.70 5.03 -2.81
C ALA A 12 -6.88 6.32 -2.63
N GLU A 13 -6.01 6.39 -1.62
CA GLU A 13 -5.13 7.55 -1.42
C GLU A 13 -4.10 7.70 -2.55
N ARG A 14 -3.51 6.61 -3.07
CA ARG A 14 -2.63 6.68 -4.26
C ARG A 14 -3.34 7.34 -5.43
N LEU A 15 -4.58 6.90 -5.71
CA LEU A 15 -5.39 7.44 -6.79
C LEU A 15 -5.72 8.91 -6.57
N LYS A 16 -6.07 9.31 -5.34
CA LYS A 16 -6.34 10.69 -4.96
C LYS A 16 -5.11 11.61 -5.15
N GLN A 17 -3.91 11.10 -4.91
CA GLN A 17 -2.66 11.82 -5.19
C GLN A 17 -2.29 11.87 -6.67
N GLY A 18 -3.06 11.23 -7.56
CA GLY A 18 -2.78 11.18 -9.00
C GLY A 18 -1.55 10.36 -9.38
N LEU A 19 -1.03 9.54 -8.47
CA LEU A 19 0.17 8.75 -8.71
C LEU A 19 -0.18 7.50 -9.50
N SER A 20 0.58 7.21 -10.56
CA SER A 20 0.57 5.91 -11.21
C SER A 20 1.18 4.83 -10.31
N GLN A 21 0.88 3.57 -10.63
CA GLN A 21 1.53 2.44 -9.98
C GLN A 21 3.06 2.45 -10.22
N ARG A 22 3.53 2.94 -11.37
CA ARG A 22 4.96 3.05 -11.66
C ARG A 22 5.63 4.03 -10.70
N GLU A 23 5.08 5.23 -10.56
CA GLU A 23 5.63 6.27 -9.69
C GLU A 23 5.65 5.85 -8.23
N LEU A 24 4.58 5.23 -7.72
CA LEU A 24 4.61 4.73 -6.35
C LEU A 24 5.62 3.59 -6.19
N ALA A 25 5.67 2.65 -7.14
CA ALA A 25 6.61 1.53 -7.08
C ALA A 25 8.06 2.03 -7.05
N ASP A 26 8.40 3.04 -7.87
CA ASP A 26 9.71 3.67 -7.91
C ASP A 26 10.04 4.35 -6.56
N ARG A 27 9.08 5.07 -5.95
CA ARG A 27 9.25 5.70 -4.63
C ARG A 27 9.57 4.70 -3.52
N ILE A 28 9.02 3.50 -3.58
CA ILE A 28 9.15 2.48 -2.52
C ILE A 28 10.17 1.38 -2.85
N GLY A 29 10.94 1.54 -3.94
CA GLY A 29 11.94 0.58 -4.37
C GLY A 29 11.36 -0.77 -4.77
N MET A 30 10.25 -0.76 -5.51
CA MET A 30 9.53 -1.96 -5.98
C MET A 30 9.36 -1.93 -7.50
N LYS A 31 9.25 -3.10 -8.13
CA LYS A 31 8.83 -3.18 -9.54
C LYS A 31 7.33 -2.92 -9.68
N GLN A 32 6.91 -2.14 -10.67
CA GLN A 32 5.49 -1.85 -10.91
C GLN A 32 4.58 -3.11 -10.99
N PRO A 33 4.96 -4.22 -11.65
CA PRO A 33 4.14 -5.43 -11.67
C PRO A 33 3.92 -6.05 -10.27
N GLN A 34 4.88 -5.89 -9.36
CA GLN A 34 4.74 -6.35 -7.98
C GLN A 34 3.73 -5.49 -7.22
N LEU A 35 3.75 -4.18 -7.40
CA LEU A 35 2.74 -3.28 -6.82
C LEU A 35 1.35 -3.60 -7.36
N ALA A 36 1.22 -3.86 -8.66
CA ALA A 36 -0.05 -4.22 -9.27
C ALA A 36 -0.63 -5.53 -8.71
N LYS A 37 0.21 -6.54 -8.43
CA LYS A 37 -0.22 -7.79 -7.76
C LYS A 37 -0.75 -7.53 -6.34
N ILE A 38 -0.09 -6.64 -5.61
CA ILE A 38 -0.53 -6.23 -4.27
C ILE A 38 -1.90 -5.57 -4.36
N GLU A 39 -2.09 -4.58 -5.25
CA GLU A 39 -3.36 -3.85 -5.40
C GLU A 39 -4.52 -4.72 -5.90
N ARG A 40 -4.23 -5.80 -6.64
CA ARG A 40 -5.24 -6.78 -7.08
C ARG A 40 -5.57 -7.84 -6.04
N LEU A 41 -4.89 -7.85 -4.89
CA LEU A 41 -5.01 -8.92 -3.89
C LEU A 41 -4.64 -10.32 -4.44
N ASP A 42 -3.77 -10.38 -5.46
CA ASP A 42 -3.21 -11.66 -5.96
C ASP A 42 -2.42 -12.40 -4.85
N SER A 43 -1.97 -11.65 -3.83
CA SER A 43 -1.36 -12.15 -2.61
C SER A 43 -1.64 -11.20 -1.45
N VAL A 44 -1.93 -11.73 -0.25
CA VAL A 44 -2.13 -10.91 0.96
C VAL A 44 -0.82 -10.17 1.29
N PRO A 45 -0.81 -8.83 1.32
CA PRO A 45 0.40 -8.07 1.63
C PRO A 45 0.79 -8.21 3.10
N SER A 46 2.08 -8.35 3.36
CA SER A 46 2.62 -8.28 4.72
C SER A 46 2.50 -6.86 5.29
N PHE A 47 2.56 -6.74 6.63
CA PHE A 47 2.64 -5.44 7.29
C PHE A 47 3.79 -4.58 6.76
N ALA A 48 4.96 -5.17 6.51
CA ALA A 48 6.11 -4.46 5.92
C ALA A 48 5.79 -3.91 4.52
N THR A 49 5.00 -4.64 3.72
CA THR A 49 4.55 -4.17 2.41
C THR A 49 3.58 -3.00 2.54
N LEU A 50 2.58 -3.10 3.42
CA LEU A 50 1.64 -2.01 3.70
C LEU A 50 2.37 -0.77 4.21
N ASN A 51 3.36 -0.94 5.09
CA ASN A 51 4.12 0.16 5.66
C ASN A 51 4.97 0.89 4.61
N ARG A 52 5.61 0.15 3.69
CA ARG A 52 6.32 0.77 2.55
C ARG A 52 5.36 1.51 1.62
N TYR A 53 4.21 0.92 1.32
CA TYR A 53 3.18 1.57 0.51
C TYR A 53 2.75 2.90 1.14
N ALA A 54 2.38 2.88 2.43
CA ALA A 54 2.03 4.07 3.19
C ALA A 54 3.15 5.12 3.18
N ALA A 55 4.40 4.70 3.39
CA ALA A 55 5.56 5.60 3.34
C ALA A 55 5.73 6.27 1.97
N GLY A 56 5.51 5.54 0.87
CA GLY A 56 5.54 6.11 -0.49
C GLY A 56 4.45 7.15 -0.77
N LEU A 57 3.38 7.15 0.03
CA LEU A 57 2.31 8.15 0.03
C LEU A 57 2.51 9.27 1.06
N GLY A 58 3.61 9.26 1.83
CA GLY A 58 3.83 10.20 2.93
C GLY A 58 2.99 9.93 4.18
N LEU A 59 2.41 8.73 4.29
CA LEU A 59 1.60 8.29 5.43
C LEU A 59 2.40 7.40 6.38
N LYS A 60 1.83 7.16 7.58
CA LYS A 60 2.35 6.22 8.57
C LYS A 60 1.23 5.29 9.03
N LEU A 61 1.51 4.00 9.09
CA LEU A 61 0.59 3.04 9.70
C LEU A 61 0.80 3.03 11.22
N LYS A 62 -0.31 2.99 11.96
CA LYS A 62 -0.32 2.78 13.41
C LYS A 62 -0.97 1.43 13.70
N LEU A 63 -0.24 0.57 14.38
CA LEU A 63 -0.77 -0.70 14.88
C LEU A 63 -1.28 -0.51 16.30
N SER A 64 -2.44 -1.09 16.60
CA SER A 64 -3.01 -1.13 17.95
C SER A 64 -3.58 -2.52 18.21
N VAL A 65 -3.32 -3.03 19.42
CA VAL A 65 -3.92 -4.26 19.94
C VAL A 65 -5.17 -3.86 20.70
N ILE A 66 -6.27 -4.59 20.48
CA ILE A 66 -7.57 -4.37 21.12
C ILE A 66 -7.90 -5.64 21.93
N ALA A 67 -8.44 -5.47 23.13
CA ALA A 67 -8.87 -6.56 24.02
C ALA A 67 -10.38 -6.80 23.89
#